data_AF-A0AAV4LU43-F1
#
_entry.id   AF-A0AAV4LU43-F1
#
_cell.length_a   1.000
_cell.length_b   1.000
_cell.length_c   1.000
_cell.angle_alpha   90.00
_cell.angle_beta   90.00
_cell.angle_gamma   90.00
#
_symmetry.space_group_name_H-M   'P 1'
#
loop_
_entity.id
_entity.type
_entity.pdbx_description
1 polymer ?
#
loop_
_entity_poly.entity_id
_entity_poly.type
_entity_poly.pdbx_seq_one_letter_code
_entity_poly.pdbx_strand_id
1 'polypeptide(L)'
;MDPLSRRLRQLYPSVQIRTSDSREFGTNHLLYIDDLKLLAKDEDVMQKMTKETEEYLTHIGLIINRDKSATNSSRCADTARLLEGPETYKYLGITETRYSSVSRGMYSRICEEIKKRVNMLLDTDLSAKNLFRAVNQYALTVPNYYIGVVPMEPYQFARLDRMVRTQLYEKGAHKHCANISRLYLPHPYIVADKRKNRITIVEIGITSQNNLVKTEMEKKDKYQDLGKQMKFQTFGNHDTEIVIIPWVMTWDGVVTEFHNSYRRQLGISDRMEAQLQRIVLQQSHNFVLRELGVAATGITALHGSHNTTHREQNELTAIGISKKMYDGVSQLKVRYRYLL
;
A
#
# COMPACT_ATOMS: atom_id res chain seq x y z
N MET A 1 -9.80 17.04 -22.70
CA MET A 1 -9.32 15.99 -23.62
C MET A 1 -8.28 16.62 -24.50
N ASP A 2 -7.10 16.02 -24.61
CA ASP A 2 -6.03 16.53 -25.46
C ASP A 2 -6.41 16.45 -26.95
N PRO A 3 -5.79 17.28 -27.81
CA PRO A 3 -6.21 17.38 -29.21
C PRO A 3 -5.96 16.11 -30.03
N LEU A 4 -4.92 15.33 -29.72
CA LEU A 4 -4.63 14.04 -30.35
C LEU A 4 -5.75 13.04 -30.05
N SER A 5 -6.11 12.88 -28.78
CA SER A 5 -7.16 11.97 -28.34
C SER A 5 -8.52 12.28 -28.95
N ARG A 6 -8.81 13.57 -29.20
CA ARG A 6 -10.04 14.00 -29.91
C ARG A 6 -10.00 13.59 -31.38
N ARG A 7 -8.87 13.82 -32.05
CA ARG A 7 -8.65 13.48 -33.47
C ARG A 7 -8.73 11.97 -33.70
N LEU A 8 -8.07 11.18 -32.86
CA LEU A 8 -8.11 9.72 -32.94
C LEU A 8 -9.53 9.19 -32.76
N ARG A 9 -10.29 9.68 -31.75
CA ARG A 9 -11.67 9.24 -31.51
C ARG A 9 -12.65 9.58 -32.61
N GLN A 10 -12.41 10.67 -33.33
CA GLN A 10 -13.28 11.09 -34.43
C GLN A 10 -13.04 10.24 -35.69
N LEU A 11 -11.80 9.85 -35.95
CA LEU A 11 -11.41 9.21 -37.22
C LEU A 11 -11.46 7.68 -37.18
N TYR A 12 -11.30 7.07 -36.01
CA TYR A 12 -11.06 5.63 -35.91
C TYR A 12 -12.03 4.94 -34.94
N PRO A 13 -12.45 3.70 -35.25
CA PRO A 13 -13.40 2.96 -34.42
C PRO A 13 -12.80 2.62 -33.05
N SER A 14 -13.63 2.66 -32.01
CA SER A 14 -13.25 2.25 -30.66
C SER A 14 -13.23 0.74 -30.49
N VAL A 15 -12.28 0.23 -29.70
CA VAL A 15 -12.28 -1.14 -29.20
C VAL A 15 -13.09 -1.18 -27.90
N GLN A 16 -14.02 -2.12 -27.81
CA GLN A 16 -14.79 -2.33 -26.58
C GLN A 16 -13.96 -3.13 -25.59
N ILE A 17 -13.76 -2.56 -24.41
CA ILE A 17 -12.99 -3.14 -23.32
C ILE A 17 -13.95 -3.44 -22.17
N ARG A 18 -14.01 -4.70 -21.73
CA ARG A 18 -14.84 -5.10 -20.59
C ARG A 18 -14.11 -4.85 -19.28
N THR A 19 -14.74 -4.11 -18.39
CA THR A 19 -14.27 -3.81 -17.03
C THR A 19 -14.74 -4.91 -16.07
N SER A 20 -14.03 -5.14 -14.96
CA SER A 20 -14.44 -6.05 -13.87
C SER A 20 -15.89 -5.87 -13.40
N ASP A 21 -16.41 -4.65 -13.49
CA ASP A 21 -17.75 -4.28 -13.04
C ASP A 21 -18.84 -4.52 -14.10
N SER A 22 -18.57 -5.35 -15.12
CA SER A 22 -19.43 -5.61 -16.27
C SER A 22 -19.77 -4.38 -17.12
N ARG A 23 -19.00 -3.29 -17.00
CA ARG A 23 -19.14 -2.09 -17.84
C ARG A 23 -18.28 -2.21 -19.08
N GLU A 24 -18.85 -1.92 -20.25
CA GLU A 24 -18.12 -1.86 -21.51
C GLU A 24 -17.61 -0.44 -21.75
N PHE A 25 -16.28 -0.30 -21.86
CA PHE A 25 -15.62 0.97 -22.15
C PHE A 25 -15.04 0.93 -23.56
N GLY A 26 -15.59 1.74 -24.46
CA GLY A 26 -15.11 1.88 -25.82
C GLY A 26 -13.98 2.90 -25.92
N THR A 27 -12.76 2.46 -26.21
CA THR A 27 -11.65 3.37 -26.55
C THR A 27 -10.75 2.81 -27.62
N ASN A 28 -10.11 3.69 -28.38
CA ASN A 28 -9.08 3.35 -29.36
C ASN A 28 -7.66 3.67 -28.87
N HIS A 29 -7.50 4.38 -27.76
CA HIS A 29 -6.20 4.64 -27.16
C HIS A 29 -6.29 4.76 -25.64
N LEU A 30 -5.17 4.52 -24.97
CA LEU A 30 -4.92 4.87 -23.59
C LEU A 30 -3.73 5.82 -23.57
N LEU A 31 -3.90 7.00 -22.97
CA LEU A 31 -2.85 7.99 -22.85
C LEU A 31 -2.63 8.28 -21.37
N TYR A 32 -1.41 8.09 -20.91
CA TYR A 32 -0.98 8.44 -19.56
C TYR A 32 0.32 9.25 -19.62
N ILE A 33 0.20 10.56 -19.48
CA ILE A 33 1.32 11.51 -19.61
C ILE A 33 1.99 11.33 -20.99
N ASP A 34 3.18 10.73 -21.03
CA ASP A 34 3.94 10.50 -22.26
C ASP A 34 3.71 9.10 -22.84
N ASP A 35 3.15 8.18 -22.05
CA ASP A 35 2.89 6.80 -22.47
C ASP A 35 1.55 6.74 -23.23
N LEU A 36 1.63 6.51 -24.54
CA LEU A 36 0.49 6.32 -25.43
C LEU A 36 0.40 4.86 -25.87
N LYS A 37 -0.77 4.24 -25.69
CA LYS A 37 -1.10 2.90 -26.17
C LYS A 37 -2.24 2.97 -27.16
N LEU A 38 -2.01 2.54 -28.40
CA LEU A 38 -3.03 2.53 -29.44
C LEU A 38 -3.65 1.13 -29.59
N LEU A 39 -4.98 1.07 -29.75
CA LEU A 39 -5.77 -0.16 -29.79
C LEU A 39 -6.60 -0.19 -31.08
N ALA A 40 -6.46 -1.26 -31.86
CA ALA A 40 -7.25 -1.47 -33.07
C ALA A 40 -7.58 -2.97 -33.24
N LYS A 41 -8.68 -3.27 -33.93
CA LYS A 41 -9.02 -4.65 -34.30
C LYS A 41 -8.26 -5.09 -35.55
N ASP A 42 -8.19 -4.19 -36.52
CA ASP A 42 -7.63 -4.43 -37.85
C ASP A 42 -6.24 -3.80 -37.99
N GLU A 43 -5.35 -4.50 -38.69
CA GLU A 43 -3.96 -4.07 -38.88
C GLU A 43 -3.84 -2.83 -39.75
N ASP A 44 -4.75 -2.66 -40.73
CA ASP A 44 -4.82 -1.47 -41.58
C ASP A 44 -5.19 -0.22 -40.77
N VAL A 45 -6.12 -0.36 -39.81
CA VAL A 45 -6.54 0.74 -38.93
C VAL A 45 -5.39 1.13 -37.99
N MET A 46 -4.70 0.13 -37.45
CA MET A 46 -3.51 0.31 -36.61
C MET A 46 -2.43 1.14 -37.31
N GLN A 47 -2.12 0.81 -38.57
CA GLN A 47 -1.12 1.52 -39.37
C GLN A 47 -1.52 2.98 -39.63
N LYS A 48 -2.78 3.23 -40.01
CA LYS A 48 -3.30 4.58 -40.21
C LYS A 48 -3.24 5.42 -38.93
N MET A 49 -3.66 4.85 -37.80
CA MET A 49 -3.59 5.52 -36.49
C MET A 49 -2.16 5.86 -36.08
N THR A 50 -1.21 4.96 -36.35
CA THR A 50 0.21 5.16 -36.03
C THR A 50 0.79 6.32 -36.84
N LYS A 51 0.53 6.35 -38.14
CA LYS A 51 0.99 7.42 -39.03
C LYS A 51 0.40 8.78 -38.64
N GLU A 52 -0.90 8.81 -38.35
CA GLU A 52 -1.57 10.03 -37.88
C GLU A 52 -0.95 10.58 -36.58
N THR A 53 -0.60 9.66 -35.67
CA THR A 53 0.03 10.00 -34.39
C THR A 53 1.45 10.52 -34.59
N GLU A 54 2.23 9.86 -35.44
CA GLU A 54 3.60 10.29 -35.79
C GLU A 54 3.60 11.67 -36.44
N GLU A 55 2.71 11.92 -37.40
CA GLU A 55 2.54 13.24 -38.01
C GLU A 55 2.19 14.27 -36.94
N TYR A 56 1.19 14.01 -36.09
CA TYR A 56 0.79 14.94 -35.03
C TYR A 56 1.93 15.26 -34.05
N LEU A 57 2.67 14.24 -33.59
CA LEU A 57 3.80 14.43 -32.68
C LEU A 57 4.91 15.26 -33.33
N THR A 58 5.21 15.00 -34.60
CA THR A 58 6.20 15.76 -35.38
C THR A 58 5.82 17.24 -35.48
N HIS A 59 4.54 17.56 -35.72
CA HIS A 59 4.08 18.95 -35.76
C HIS A 59 4.24 19.69 -34.43
N ILE A 60 4.20 18.97 -33.30
CA ILE A 60 4.37 19.54 -31.95
C ILE A 60 5.85 19.58 -31.54
N GLY A 61 6.74 18.98 -32.34
CA GLY A 61 8.18 18.88 -32.05
C GLY A 61 8.53 17.72 -31.11
N LEU A 62 7.66 16.70 -31.00
CA LEU A 62 7.92 15.47 -30.26
C LEU A 62 8.37 14.35 -31.21
N ILE A 63 9.28 13.50 -30.74
CA ILE A 63 9.86 12.39 -31.51
C ILE A 63 9.52 11.07 -30.80
N ILE A 64 9.05 10.08 -31.55
CA ILE A 64 8.76 8.75 -31.04
C ILE A 64 10.08 8.01 -30.74
N ASN A 65 10.18 7.43 -29.54
CA ASN A 65 11.35 6.65 -29.15
C ASN A 65 11.14 5.16 -29.50
N ARG A 66 11.67 4.74 -30.65
CA ARG A 66 11.56 3.36 -31.15
C ARG A 66 12.05 2.30 -30.16
N ASP A 67 13.08 2.59 -29.36
CA ASP A 67 13.64 1.64 -28.39
C ASP A 67 12.72 1.43 -27.17
N LYS A 68 11.86 2.42 -26.91
CA LYS A 68 10.85 2.37 -25.84
C LYS A 68 9.46 2.01 -26.35
N SER A 69 9.22 2.04 -27.66
CA SER A 69 7.96 1.65 -28.29
C SER A 69 7.98 0.17 -28.72
N ALA A 70 6.84 -0.50 -28.64
CA ALA A 70 6.69 -1.91 -28.94
C ALA A 70 5.40 -2.24 -29.72
N THR A 71 5.50 -3.02 -30.80
CA THR A 71 4.34 -3.39 -31.63
C THR A 71 4.11 -4.89 -31.66
N ASN A 72 2.88 -5.35 -31.85
CA ASN A 72 2.62 -6.73 -32.27
C ASN A 72 2.20 -6.86 -33.74
N SER A 73 2.10 -5.73 -34.46
CA SER A 73 1.79 -5.60 -35.88
C SER A 73 3.09 -5.41 -36.66
N SER A 74 3.32 -6.24 -37.68
CA SER A 74 4.52 -6.17 -38.51
C SER A 74 4.54 -4.90 -39.38
N ARG A 75 3.37 -4.35 -39.70
CA ARG A 75 3.23 -3.15 -40.55
C ARG A 75 3.71 -1.84 -39.93
N CYS A 76 3.98 -1.81 -38.63
CA CYS A 76 4.57 -0.62 -38.00
C CYS A 76 5.82 -0.97 -37.18
N ALA A 77 6.57 -1.96 -37.65
CA ALA A 77 7.92 -2.29 -37.18
C ALA A 77 8.95 -1.18 -37.45
N ASP A 78 8.61 -0.25 -38.35
CA ASP A 78 9.42 0.93 -38.67
C ASP A 78 9.42 1.92 -37.48
N THR A 79 8.25 2.17 -36.89
CA THR A 79 8.06 3.13 -35.79
C THR A 79 8.34 2.54 -34.40
N ALA A 80 8.10 1.23 -34.21
CA ALA A 80 8.19 0.56 -32.91
C ALA A 80 8.86 -0.82 -33.03
N ARG A 81 9.48 -1.32 -31.95
CA ARG A 81 10.08 -2.67 -31.95
C ARG A 81 8.99 -3.74 -32.01
N LEU A 82 9.06 -4.64 -32.99
CA LEU A 82 8.15 -5.80 -33.06
C LEU A 82 8.41 -6.77 -31.90
N LEU A 83 7.36 -7.13 -31.16
CA LEU A 83 7.36 -8.13 -30.11
C LEU A 83 7.24 -9.53 -30.71
N GLU A 84 8.31 -10.31 -30.60
CA GLU A 84 8.37 -11.68 -31.12
C GLU A 84 8.33 -12.74 -30.00
N GLY A 85 7.65 -13.87 -30.26
CA GLY A 85 7.66 -15.02 -29.35
C GLY A 85 7.20 -14.70 -27.90
N PRO A 86 7.98 -15.09 -26.86
CA PRO A 86 7.66 -14.87 -25.45
C PRO A 86 8.08 -13.47 -24.93
N GLU A 87 8.47 -12.54 -25.81
CA GLU A 87 8.85 -11.20 -25.39
C GLU A 87 7.70 -10.47 -24.68
N THR A 88 8.09 -9.64 -23.71
CA THR A 88 7.15 -8.88 -22.89
C THR A 88 7.55 -7.42 -22.86
N TYR A 89 6.57 -6.55 -22.90
CA TYR A 89 6.73 -5.11 -22.82
C TYR A 89 6.30 -4.60 -21.44
N LYS A 90 6.93 -3.54 -20.93
CA LYS A 90 6.56 -2.94 -19.64
C LYS A 90 5.70 -1.70 -19.89
N TYR A 91 4.42 -1.80 -19.57
CA TYR A 91 3.50 -0.66 -19.61
C TYR A 91 3.12 -0.27 -18.17
N LEU A 92 3.45 0.96 -17.77
CA LEU A 92 3.11 1.53 -16.46
C LEU A 92 3.39 0.60 -15.26
N GLY A 93 4.58 -0.01 -15.29
CA GLY A 93 5.03 -0.90 -14.22
C GLY A 93 4.59 -2.36 -14.35
N ILE A 94 3.75 -2.70 -15.34
CA ILE A 94 3.21 -4.05 -15.57
C ILE A 94 3.83 -4.63 -16.82
N THR A 95 4.31 -5.88 -16.74
CA THR A 95 4.76 -6.59 -17.94
C THR A 95 3.62 -7.27 -18.65
N GLU A 96 3.41 -6.90 -19.91
CA GLU A 96 2.40 -7.43 -20.79
C GLU A 96 3.04 -8.27 -21.89
N THR A 97 2.33 -9.32 -22.32
CA THR A 97 2.69 -10.09 -23.52
C THR A 97 2.18 -9.38 -24.78
N ARG A 98 2.53 -9.89 -25.96
CA ARG A 98 1.99 -9.42 -27.24
C ARG A 98 0.45 -9.37 -27.32
N TYR A 99 -0.25 -10.11 -26.47
CA TYR A 99 -1.71 -10.14 -26.40
C TYR A 99 -2.29 -9.16 -25.37
N SER A 100 -1.48 -8.25 -24.82
CA SER A 100 -1.84 -7.37 -23.70
C SER A 100 -2.28 -8.13 -22.44
N SER A 101 -1.86 -9.38 -22.29
CA SER A 101 -2.10 -10.15 -21.06
C SER A 101 -0.92 -10.03 -20.11
N VAL A 102 -1.19 -10.03 -18.79
CA VAL A 102 -0.15 -9.95 -17.77
C VAL A 102 0.78 -11.15 -17.87
N SER A 103 2.09 -10.88 -17.91
CA SER A 103 3.11 -11.92 -17.95
C SER A 103 3.12 -12.75 -16.66
N ARG A 104 3.35 -14.06 -16.81
CA ARG A 104 3.51 -14.99 -15.67
C ARG A 104 4.69 -14.63 -14.78
N GLY A 105 5.70 -13.92 -15.31
CA GLY A 105 6.88 -13.47 -14.56
C GLY A 105 6.64 -12.27 -13.64
N MET A 106 5.45 -11.65 -13.69
CA MET A 106 5.14 -10.44 -12.93
C MET A 106 5.21 -10.66 -11.41
N TYR A 107 4.72 -11.82 -10.94
CA TYR A 107 4.80 -12.18 -9.53
C TYR A 107 6.26 -12.22 -9.04
N SER A 108 7.16 -12.83 -9.81
CA SER A 108 8.59 -12.90 -9.46
C SER A 108 9.20 -11.51 -9.35
N ARG A 109 8.86 -10.59 -10.26
CA ARG A 109 9.33 -9.20 -10.22
C ARG A 109 8.82 -8.44 -8.98
N ILE A 110 7.55 -8.64 -8.61
CA ILE A 110 6.99 -8.06 -7.38
C ILE A 110 7.77 -8.60 -6.17
N CYS A 111 8.03 -9.91 -6.12
CA CYS A 111 8.83 -10.50 -5.04
C CYS A 111 10.25 -9.92 -5.00
N GLU A 112 10.93 -9.79 -6.14
CA GLU A 112 12.28 -9.22 -6.24
C GLU A 112 12.32 -7.76 -5.77
N GLU A 113 11.36 -6.94 -6.18
CA GLU A 113 11.26 -5.54 -5.76
C GLU A 113 11.06 -5.44 -4.25
N ILE A 114 10.19 -6.26 -3.67
CA ILE A 114 9.95 -6.30 -2.22
C ILE A 114 11.21 -6.76 -1.50
N LYS A 115 11.86 -7.82 -1.96
CA LYS A 115 13.14 -8.30 -1.39
C LYS A 115 14.19 -7.19 -1.41
N LYS A 116 14.31 -6.47 -2.53
CA LYS A 116 15.26 -5.35 -2.67
C LYS A 116 14.96 -4.26 -1.64
N ARG A 117 13.70 -3.84 -1.50
CA ARG A 117 13.29 -2.82 -0.53
C ARG A 117 13.54 -3.26 0.91
N VAL A 118 13.22 -4.50 1.27
CA VAL A 118 13.47 -5.04 2.61
C VAL A 118 14.97 -5.07 2.89
N ASN A 119 15.79 -5.55 1.96
CA ASN A 119 17.25 -5.58 2.12
C ASN A 119 17.83 -4.17 2.33
N MET A 120 17.40 -3.19 1.51
CA MET A 120 17.83 -1.79 1.68
C MET A 120 17.47 -1.24 3.06
N LEU A 121 16.30 -1.60 3.61
CA LEU A 121 15.89 -1.19 4.96
C LEU A 121 16.68 -1.91 6.06
N LEU A 122 17.02 -3.18 5.85
CA LEU A 122 17.80 -3.97 6.81
C LEU A 122 19.26 -3.52 6.92
N ASP A 123 19.79 -2.88 5.87
CA ASP A 123 21.15 -2.33 5.88
C ASP A 123 21.22 -0.94 6.56
N THR A 124 20.10 -0.42 7.08
CA THR A 124 20.05 0.85 7.82
C THR A 124 20.13 0.65 9.33
N ASP A 125 20.66 1.65 10.05
CA ASP A 125 20.73 1.68 11.53
C ASP A 125 19.41 2.10 12.20
N LEU A 126 18.27 1.65 11.68
CA LEU A 126 16.96 1.97 12.24
C LEU A 126 16.68 1.16 13.50
N SER A 127 16.09 1.81 14.51
CA SER A 127 15.51 1.09 15.65
C SER A 127 14.43 0.11 15.17
N ALA A 128 14.24 -1.01 15.86
CA ALA A 128 13.27 -2.05 15.47
C ALA A 128 11.86 -1.49 15.18
N LYS A 129 11.40 -0.50 15.98
CA LYS A 129 10.11 0.17 15.77
C LYS A 129 10.04 0.91 14.43
N ASN A 130 11.10 1.64 14.10
CA ASN A 130 11.16 2.42 12.86
C ASN A 130 11.40 1.51 11.65
N LEU A 131 12.19 0.44 11.82
CA LEU A 131 12.41 -0.58 10.80
C LEU A 131 11.08 -1.25 10.40
N PHE A 132 10.30 -1.74 11.37
CA PHE A 132 9.01 -2.37 11.05
C PHE A 132 8.02 -1.38 10.42
N ARG A 133 7.99 -0.13 10.90
CA ARG A 133 7.19 0.92 10.26
C ARG A 133 7.61 1.14 8.80
N ALA A 134 8.91 1.23 8.53
CA ALA A 134 9.44 1.42 7.19
C ALA A 134 9.13 0.22 6.29
N VAL A 135 9.28 -1.02 6.78
CA VAL A 135 8.93 -2.23 6.02
C VAL A 135 7.45 -2.22 5.64
N ASN A 136 6.56 -1.90 6.57
CA ASN A 136 5.12 -1.81 6.30
C ASN A 136 4.77 -0.73 5.28
N GLN A 137 5.38 0.45 5.39
CA GLN A 137 5.03 1.61 4.56
C GLN A 137 5.70 1.57 3.18
N TYR A 138 6.92 1.06 3.07
CA TYR A 138 7.72 1.15 1.85
C TYR A 138 7.80 -0.17 1.07
N ALA A 139 7.97 -1.31 1.76
CA ALA A 139 8.14 -2.60 1.11
C ALA A 139 6.80 -3.31 0.88
N LEU A 140 5.94 -3.36 1.89
CA LEU A 140 4.67 -4.11 1.85
C LEU A 140 3.53 -3.37 1.13
N THR A 141 3.72 -2.10 0.77
CA THR A 141 2.78 -1.35 -0.06
C THR A 141 2.91 -1.65 -1.55
N VAL A 142 4.02 -2.27 -2.00
CA VAL A 142 4.28 -2.59 -3.42
C VAL A 142 3.15 -3.42 -4.05
N PRO A 143 2.66 -4.51 -3.42
CA PRO A 143 1.57 -5.29 -3.99
C PRO A 143 0.29 -4.49 -4.21
N ASN A 144 0.03 -3.43 -3.43
CA ASN A 144 -1.23 -2.69 -3.47
C ASN A 144 -1.51 -2.07 -4.85
N TYR A 145 -0.45 -1.66 -5.57
CA TYR A 145 -0.58 -1.17 -6.94
C TYR A 145 -1.03 -2.26 -7.92
N TYR A 146 -0.66 -3.51 -7.65
CA TYR A 146 -0.91 -4.65 -8.54
C TYR A 146 -2.16 -5.45 -8.16
N ILE A 147 -2.73 -5.24 -6.97
CA ILE A 147 -3.98 -5.88 -6.52
C ILE A 147 -5.13 -5.47 -7.46
N GLY A 148 -5.77 -6.46 -8.07
CA GLY A 148 -6.87 -6.27 -9.03
C GLY A 148 -6.45 -6.32 -10.49
N VAL A 149 -5.15 -6.13 -10.78
CA VAL A 149 -4.61 -6.19 -12.15
C VAL A 149 -3.81 -7.47 -12.38
N VAL A 150 -2.99 -7.87 -11.40
CA VAL A 150 -2.28 -9.15 -11.42
C VAL A 150 -3.14 -10.18 -10.68
N PRO A 151 -3.56 -11.29 -11.32
CA PRO A 151 -4.31 -12.34 -10.66
C PRO A 151 -3.38 -13.08 -9.69
N MET A 152 -3.35 -12.61 -8.44
CA MET A 152 -2.60 -13.23 -7.36
C MET A 152 -3.53 -14.10 -6.51
N GLU A 153 -3.14 -15.35 -6.33
CA GLU A 153 -3.85 -16.29 -5.48
C GLU A 153 -3.50 -16.09 -4.00
N PRO A 154 -4.40 -16.40 -3.05
CA PRO A 154 -4.15 -16.26 -1.61
C PRO A 154 -2.83 -16.90 -1.13
N TYR A 155 -2.46 -18.06 -1.70
CA TYR A 155 -1.20 -18.74 -1.33
C TYR A 155 0.05 -17.96 -1.76
N GLN A 156 -0.04 -17.14 -2.82
CA GLN A 156 1.07 -16.32 -3.31
C GLN A 156 1.36 -15.14 -2.38
N PHE A 157 0.32 -14.57 -1.76
CA PHE A 157 0.47 -13.59 -0.69
C PHE A 157 1.12 -14.21 0.55
N ALA A 158 0.69 -15.41 0.96
CA ALA A 158 1.31 -16.13 2.08
C ALA A 158 2.77 -16.51 1.82
N ARG A 159 3.15 -16.74 0.55
CA ARG A 159 4.55 -16.97 0.16
C ARG A 159 5.39 -15.69 0.21
N LEU A 160 4.81 -14.56 -0.20
CA LEU A 160 5.44 -13.24 -0.12
C LEU A 160 5.68 -12.82 1.34
N ASP A 161 4.69 -13.03 2.21
CA ASP A 161 4.81 -12.85 3.66
C ASP A 161 5.98 -13.67 4.24
N ARG A 162 5.99 -14.98 3.96
CA ARG A 162 7.07 -15.86 4.43
C ARG A 162 8.44 -15.39 3.97
N MET A 163 8.55 -14.99 2.70
CA MET A 163 9.79 -14.50 2.12
C MET A 163 10.32 -13.26 2.86
N VAL A 164 9.47 -12.26 3.12
CA VAL A 164 9.87 -11.06 3.88
C VAL A 164 10.34 -11.44 5.28
N ARG A 165 9.62 -12.35 5.94
CA ARG A 165 9.96 -12.82 7.29
C ARG A 165 11.27 -13.60 7.33
N THR A 166 11.55 -14.42 6.33
CA THR A 166 12.84 -15.13 6.21
C THR A 166 13.99 -14.13 6.13
N GLN A 167 13.87 -13.07 5.34
CA GLN A 167 14.92 -12.04 5.25
C GLN A 167 15.15 -11.30 6.57
N LEU A 168 14.09 -10.93 7.26
CA LEU A 168 14.17 -10.30 8.58
C LEU A 168 14.83 -11.23 9.63
N TYR A 169 14.62 -12.54 9.50
CA TYR A 169 15.24 -13.55 10.35
C TYR A 169 16.74 -13.70 10.08
N GLU A 170 17.13 -13.87 8.81
CA GLU A 170 18.53 -14.09 8.40
C GLU A 170 19.45 -12.95 8.85
N LYS A 171 18.95 -11.71 8.86
CA LYS A 171 19.70 -10.52 9.30
C LYS A 171 19.56 -10.24 10.81
N GLY A 172 18.90 -11.10 11.58
CA GLY A 172 18.75 -10.96 13.03
C GLY A 172 17.79 -9.87 13.50
N ALA A 173 17.11 -9.18 12.59
CA ALA A 173 16.12 -8.14 12.90
C ALA A 173 14.83 -8.72 13.53
N HIS A 174 14.57 -10.01 13.31
CA HIS A 174 13.41 -10.72 13.86
C HIS A 174 13.83 -12.09 14.42
N LYS A 175 13.88 -12.24 15.75
CA LYS A 175 14.22 -13.51 16.41
C LYS A 175 13.14 -14.58 16.18
N HIS A 176 13.50 -15.87 16.25
CA HIS A 176 12.61 -17.03 16.02
C HIS A 176 11.38 -17.08 16.96
N CYS A 177 11.43 -16.36 18.09
CA CYS A 177 10.35 -16.20 19.08
C CYS A 177 9.70 -14.81 19.06
N ALA A 178 10.08 -13.92 18.13
CA ALA A 178 9.41 -12.64 17.96
C ALA A 178 8.07 -12.88 17.28
N ASN A 179 7.04 -12.21 17.78
CA ASN A 179 5.69 -12.43 17.31
C ASN A 179 5.47 -11.83 15.92
N ILE A 180 4.93 -12.64 15.00
CA ILE A 180 4.62 -12.30 13.60
C ILE A 180 3.77 -11.03 13.50
N SER A 181 2.81 -10.86 14.39
CA SER A 181 1.94 -9.70 14.40
C SER A 181 2.64 -8.41 14.81
N ARG A 182 3.85 -8.43 15.38
CA ARG A 182 4.66 -7.20 15.56
C ARG A 182 5.09 -6.60 14.23
N LEU A 183 5.17 -7.41 13.17
CA LEU A 183 5.46 -6.90 11.84
C LEU A 183 4.28 -6.07 11.32
N TYR A 184 3.05 -6.50 11.56
CA TYR A 184 1.86 -5.94 10.88
C TYR A 184 0.97 -5.06 11.75
N LEU A 185 1.04 -5.19 13.07
CA LEU A 185 0.19 -4.46 14.00
C LEU A 185 0.95 -3.28 14.62
N PRO A 186 0.24 -2.19 14.99
CA PRO A 186 0.79 -1.14 15.85
C PRO A 186 1.41 -1.78 17.09
N HIS A 187 2.49 -1.19 17.61
CA HIS A 187 3.27 -1.79 18.68
C HIS A 187 2.46 -1.77 20.00
N PRO A 188 1.85 -2.89 20.41
CA PRO A 188 1.18 -2.94 21.69
C PRO A 188 2.21 -3.25 22.79
N TYR A 189 1.91 -2.87 24.03
CA TYR A 189 2.67 -3.34 25.17
C TYR A 189 2.23 -4.76 25.46
N ILE A 190 3.18 -5.71 25.49
CA ILE A 190 2.89 -7.10 25.76
C ILE A 190 3.62 -7.49 27.03
N VAL A 191 2.86 -7.89 28.04
CA VAL A 191 3.37 -8.33 29.34
C VAL A 191 3.09 -9.82 29.47
N ALA A 192 4.15 -10.61 29.57
CA ALA A 192 4.08 -12.05 29.75
C ALA A 192 4.39 -12.39 31.22
N ASP A 193 3.36 -12.70 32.01
CA ASP A 193 3.49 -13.10 33.42
C ASP A 193 3.51 -14.63 33.50
N LYS A 194 4.72 -15.20 33.66
CA LYS A 194 4.93 -16.64 33.79
C LYS A 194 4.30 -17.22 35.06
N ARG A 195 4.26 -16.47 36.16
CA ARG A 195 3.77 -16.97 37.45
C ARG A 195 2.26 -17.14 37.43
N LYS A 196 1.57 -16.21 36.77
CA LYS A 196 0.11 -16.26 36.58
C LYS A 196 -0.31 -17.00 35.31
N ASN A 197 0.64 -17.53 34.53
CA ASN A 197 0.40 -18.13 33.22
C ASN A 197 -0.48 -17.23 32.32
N ARG A 198 -0.16 -15.93 32.27
CA ARG A 198 -1.02 -14.91 31.65
C ARG A 198 -0.24 -14.00 30.72
N ILE A 199 -0.82 -13.71 29.56
CA ILE A 199 -0.32 -12.73 28.60
C ILE A 199 -1.30 -11.57 28.53
N THR A 200 -0.84 -10.37 28.85
CA THR A 200 -1.62 -9.15 28.75
C THR A 200 -1.11 -8.32 27.58
N ILE A 201 -2.01 -8.02 26.63
CA ILE A 201 -1.75 -7.17 25.47
C ILE A 201 -2.47 -5.85 25.72
N VAL A 202 -1.72 -4.76 25.78
CA VAL A 202 -2.25 -3.41 26.00
C VAL A 202 -1.98 -2.56 24.76
N GLU A 203 -3.05 -2.12 24.09
CA GLU A 203 -2.92 -1.08 23.06
C GLU A 203 -3.55 0.22 23.56
N ILE A 204 -2.77 1.30 23.50
CA ILE A 204 -3.22 2.64 23.86
C ILE A 204 -3.84 3.32 22.64
N GLY A 205 -4.93 4.05 22.83
CA GLY A 205 -5.58 4.86 21.79
C GLY A 205 -6.00 6.22 22.32
N ILE A 206 -5.67 7.28 21.59
CA ILE A 206 -6.24 8.62 21.80
C ILE A 206 -7.13 8.92 20.61
N THR A 207 -8.40 9.27 20.84
CA THR A 207 -9.41 9.38 19.78
C THR A 207 -10.43 10.50 20.04
N SER A 208 -11.36 10.70 19.10
CA SER A 208 -12.49 11.61 19.29
C SER A 208 -13.60 10.97 20.10
N GLN A 209 -14.40 11.79 20.78
CA GLN A 209 -15.55 11.30 21.54
C GLN A 209 -16.51 10.48 20.67
N ASN A 210 -16.76 10.91 19.43
CA ASN A 210 -17.62 10.20 18.48
C ASN A 210 -17.10 8.81 18.09
N ASN A 211 -15.78 8.60 18.14
CA ASN A 211 -15.15 7.35 17.73
C ASN A 211 -14.69 6.49 18.92
N LEU A 212 -14.93 6.93 20.16
CA LEU A 212 -14.38 6.31 21.37
C LEU A 212 -14.71 4.81 21.47
N VAL A 213 -16.01 4.48 21.47
CA VAL A 213 -16.49 3.09 21.58
C VAL A 213 -16.02 2.25 20.41
N LYS A 214 -16.10 2.78 19.18
CA LYS A 214 -15.65 2.09 17.97
C LYS A 214 -14.16 1.76 18.03
N THR A 215 -13.33 2.73 18.42
CA THR A 215 -11.88 2.57 18.52
C THR A 215 -11.50 1.54 19.59
N GLU A 216 -12.21 1.52 20.71
CA GLU A 216 -12.03 0.54 21.79
C GLU A 216 -12.36 -0.89 21.31
N MET A 217 -13.50 -1.08 20.65
CA MET A 217 -13.89 -2.37 20.08
C MET A 217 -12.91 -2.85 19.00
N GLU A 218 -12.55 -1.99 18.05
CA GLU A 218 -11.59 -2.33 16.99
C GLU A 218 -10.25 -2.79 17.57
N LYS A 219 -9.72 -2.09 18.58
CA LYS A 219 -8.46 -2.47 19.24
C LYS A 219 -8.60 -3.78 20.04
N LYS A 220 -9.75 -4.03 20.66
CA LYS A 220 -10.03 -5.29 21.37
C LYS A 220 -10.00 -6.48 20.41
N ASP A 221 -10.66 -6.34 19.26
CA ASP A 221 -10.81 -7.43 18.30
C ASP A 221 -9.52 -7.70 17.51
N LYS A 222 -8.78 -6.64 17.19
CA LYS A 222 -7.53 -6.70 16.40
C LYS A 222 -6.48 -7.67 16.94
N TYR A 223 -6.40 -7.87 18.25
CA TYR A 223 -5.38 -8.74 18.85
C TYR A 223 -5.88 -10.11 19.28
N GLN A 224 -7.14 -10.47 19.00
CA GLN A 224 -7.66 -11.78 19.38
C GLN A 224 -6.83 -12.91 18.76
N ASP A 225 -6.52 -12.80 17.47
CA ASP A 225 -5.74 -13.83 16.77
C ASP A 225 -4.25 -13.79 17.16
N LEU A 226 -3.71 -12.60 17.43
CA LEU A 226 -2.38 -12.45 18.03
C LEU A 226 -2.30 -13.20 19.36
N GLY A 227 -3.26 -12.96 20.25
CA GLY A 227 -3.34 -13.62 21.54
C GLY A 227 -3.31 -15.14 21.40
N LYS A 228 -4.18 -15.69 20.53
CA LYS A 228 -4.24 -17.14 20.25
C LYS A 228 -2.88 -17.68 19.82
N GLN A 229 -2.19 -17.02 18.89
CA GLN A 229 -0.85 -17.44 18.45
C GLN A 229 0.19 -17.38 19.57
N MET A 230 0.17 -16.33 20.40
CA MET A 230 1.10 -16.17 21.54
C MET A 230 0.96 -17.28 22.57
N LYS A 231 -0.26 -17.78 22.76
CA LYS A 231 -0.57 -18.90 23.64
C LYS A 231 0.32 -20.12 23.35
N PHE A 232 0.43 -20.47 22.07
CA PHE A 232 1.23 -21.61 21.61
C PHE A 232 2.73 -21.36 21.72
N GLN A 233 3.19 -20.13 21.43
CA GLN A 233 4.61 -19.84 21.25
C GLN A 233 5.34 -19.42 22.53
N THR A 234 4.66 -18.76 23.48
CA THR A 234 5.33 -18.08 24.60
C THR A 234 5.48 -18.99 25.81
N PHE A 235 4.47 -19.82 26.10
CA PHE A 235 4.46 -20.73 27.25
C PHE A 235 4.17 -22.19 26.87
N GLY A 236 3.88 -22.49 25.60
CA GLY A 236 3.58 -23.86 25.13
C GLY A 236 2.37 -24.50 25.81
N ASN A 237 1.48 -23.70 26.40
CA ASN A 237 0.40 -24.16 27.26
C ASN A 237 -0.97 -23.71 26.72
N HIS A 238 -1.89 -24.66 26.52
CA HIS A 238 -3.26 -24.40 26.06
C HIS A 238 -4.16 -23.77 27.14
N ASP A 239 -3.66 -23.59 28.37
CA ASP A 239 -4.40 -22.96 29.47
C ASP A 239 -3.92 -21.53 29.77
N THR A 240 -2.95 -21.00 29.02
CA THR A 240 -2.51 -19.60 29.20
C THR A 240 -3.68 -18.63 29.01
N GLU A 241 -3.89 -17.75 30.00
CA GLU A 241 -4.89 -16.70 29.94
C GLU A 241 -4.39 -15.56 29.04
N ILE A 242 -5.24 -15.11 28.10
CA ILE A 242 -4.96 -13.96 27.24
C ILE A 242 -5.91 -12.85 27.63
N VAL A 243 -5.35 -11.71 28.00
CA VAL A 243 -6.11 -10.51 28.35
C VAL A 243 -5.74 -9.40 27.38
N ILE A 244 -6.71 -8.91 26.61
CA ILE A 244 -6.55 -7.78 25.70
C ILE A 244 -7.19 -6.56 26.33
N ILE A 245 -6.38 -5.53 26.56
CA ILE A 245 -6.78 -4.28 27.19
C ILE A 245 -6.63 -3.14 26.18
N PRO A 246 -7.74 -2.71 25.55
CA PRO A 246 -7.76 -1.49 24.75
C PRO A 246 -7.81 -0.27 25.70
N TRP A 247 -6.66 0.33 26.00
CA TRP A 247 -6.60 1.53 26.82
C TRP A 247 -6.90 2.77 25.97
N VAL A 248 -8.19 3.06 25.77
CA VAL A 248 -8.65 4.16 24.92
C VAL A 248 -9.21 5.29 25.77
N MET A 249 -8.79 6.52 25.46
CA MET A 249 -9.35 7.76 25.99
C MET A 249 -9.44 8.81 24.90
N THR A 250 -10.23 9.84 25.11
CA THR A 250 -10.26 10.99 24.21
C THR A 250 -9.16 11.99 24.54
N TRP A 251 -8.89 12.90 23.60
CA TRP A 251 -7.91 13.98 23.84
C TRP A 251 -8.31 14.94 24.97
N ASP A 252 -9.60 15.02 25.30
CA ASP A 252 -10.18 15.77 26.42
C ASP A 252 -10.37 14.93 27.70
N GLY A 253 -9.90 13.68 27.72
CA GLY A 253 -9.85 12.84 28.92
C GLY A 253 -11.12 12.02 29.20
N VAL A 254 -12.07 11.97 28.27
CA VAL A 254 -13.26 11.13 28.37
C VAL A 254 -12.89 9.66 28.11
N VAL A 255 -13.47 8.76 28.89
CA VAL A 255 -13.26 7.32 28.80
C VAL A 255 -14.61 6.58 28.77
N THR A 256 -14.57 5.31 28.36
CA THR A 256 -15.74 4.43 28.39
C THR A 256 -16.00 3.90 29.79
N GLU A 257 -17.18 3.31 30.00
CA GLU A 257 -17.51 2.61 31.26
C GLU A 257 -16.60 1.41 31.55
N PHE A 258 -16.07 0.77 30.50
CA PHE A 258 -15.16 -0.38 30.61
C PHE A 258 -13.77 0.00 31.13
N HIS A 259 -13.38 1.28 31.01
CA HIS A 259 -12.06 1.78 31.38
C HIS A 259 -11.68 1.46 32.83
N ASN A 260 -12.65 1.56 33.76
CA ASN A 260 -12.45 1.23 35.16
C ASN A 260 -12.06 -0.24 35.38
N SER A 261 -12.59 -1.17 34.56
CA SER A 261 -12.21 -2.58 34.61
C SER A 261 -10.75 -2.76 34.17
N TYR A 262 -10.37 -2.13 33.06
CA TYR A 262 -9.00 -2.19 32.53
C TYR A 262 -7.98 -1.63 33.52
N ARG A 263 -8.29 -0.50 34.14
CA ARG A 263 -7.46 0.15 35.15
C ARG A 263 -7.18 -0.77 36.35
N ARG A 264 -8.22 -1.43 36.86
CA ARG A 264 -8.09 -2.42 37.95
C ARG A 264 -7.25 -3.61 37.52
N GLN A 265 -7.45 -4.13 36.31
CA GLN A 265 -6.67 -5.26 35.78
C GLN A 265 -5.18 -4.93 35.62
N LEU A 266 -4.85 -3.68 35.25
CA LEU A 266 -3.48 -3.19 35.14
C LEU A 266 -2.88 -2.74 36.49
N GLY A 267 -3.67 -2.65 37.56
CA GLY A 267 -3.21 -2.16 38.86
C GLY A 267 -2.85 -0.67 38.86
N ILE A 268 -3.47 0.13 37.99
CA ILE A 268 -3.21 1.57 37.88
C ILE A 268 -4.01 2.31 38.95
N SER A 269 -3.31 3.03 39.84
CA SER A 269 -3.94 3.88 40.85
C SER A 269 -4.61 5.11 40.23
N ASP A 270 -5.60 5.69 40.90
CA ASP A 270 -6.29 6.90 40.45
C ASP A 270 -5.32 8.07 40.24
N ARG A 271 -4.28 8.15 41.07
CA ARG A 271 -3.19 9.15 40.92
C ARG A 271 -2.40 8.96 39.63
N MET A 272 -2.08 7.71 39.27
CA MET A 272 -1.37 7.41 38.03
C MET A 272 -2.25 7.66 36.81
N GLU A 273 -3.53 7.31 36.87
CA GLU A 273 -4.49 7.60 35.80
C GLU A 273 -4.62 9.10 35.58
N ALA A 274 -4.77 9.89 36.64
CA ALA A 274 -4.81 11.35 36.54
C ALA A 274 -3.52 11.92 35.92
N GLN A 275 -2.35 11.34 36.23
CA GLN A 275 -1.09 11.71 35.56
C GLN A 275 -1.09 11.37 34.07
N LEU A 276 -1.60 10.21 33.68
CA LEU A 276 -1.73 9.82 32.27
C LEU A 276 -2.68 10.76 31.51
N GLN A 277 -3.85 11.05 32.08
CA GLN A 277 -4.82 11.99 31.51
C GLN A 277 -4.20 13.39 31.35
N ARG A 278 -3.47 13.88 32.36
CA ARG A 278 -2.74 15.15 32.28
C ARG A 278 -1.77 15.17 31.10
N ILE A 279 -0.98 14.11 30.90
CA ILE A 279 -0.02 14.04 29.79
C ILE A 279 -0.75 14.11 28.44
N VAL A 280 -1.87 13.40 28.29
CA VAL A 280 -2.68 13.42 27.06
C VAL A 280 -3.25 14.80 26.78
N LEU A 281 -3.79 15.48 27.79
CA LEU A 281 -4.29 16.86 27.67
C LEU A 281 -3.17 17.83 27.28
N GLN A 282 -2.00 17.73 27.92
CA GLN A 282 -0.84 18.56 27.62
C GLN A 282 -0.34 18.36 26.19
N GLN A 283 -0.26 17.11 25.72
CA GLN A 283 0.16 16.83 24.35
C GLN A 283 -0.85 17.33 23.32
N SER A 284 -2.14 17.15 23.59
CA SER A 284 -3.22 17.64 22.72
C SER A 284 -3.21 19.17 22.64
N HIS A 285 -3.02 19.85 23.77
CA HIS A 285 -2.88 21.31 23.81
C HIS A 285 -1.65 21.80 23.03
N ASN A 286 -0.48 21.21 23.27
CA ASN A 286 0.76 21.56 22.56
C ASN A 286 0.63 21.34 21.04
N PHE A 287 -0.06 20.28 20.63
CA PHE A 287 -0.36 20.04 19.22
C PHE A 287 -1.20 21.16 18.62
N VAL A 288 -2.30 21.54 19.28
CA VAL A 288 -3.17 22.65 18.82
C VAL A 288 -2.41 23.97 18.75
N LEU A 289 -1.60 24.30 19.78
CA LEU A 289 -0.79 25.52 19.76
C LEU A 289 0.21 25.56 18.59
N ARG A 290 0.83 24.41 18.30
CA ARG A 290 1.76 24.28 17.17
C ARG A 290 1.06 24.50 15.83
N GLU A 291 -0.11 23.91 15.63
CA GLU A 291 -0.90 24.09 14.40
C GLU A 291 -1.42 25.53 14.24
N LEU A 292 -1.75 26.19 15.35
CA LEU A 292 -2.19 27.60 15.36
C LEU A 292 -1.03 28.60 15.26
N GLY A 293 0.23 28.14 15.17
CA GLY A 293 1.40 28.99 15.04
C GLY A 293 1.73 29.83 16.29
N VAL A 294 1.14 29.50 17.45
CA VAL A 294 1.40 30.19 18.71
C VAL A 294 2.65 29.59 19.34
N ALA A 295 3.81 30.21 19.10
CA ALA A 295 5.05 29.81 19.73
C ALA A 295 4.92 29.95 21.26
N ALA A 296 5.00 28.82 21.97
CA ALA A 296 5.03 28.81 23.42
C ALA A 296 6.31 29.53 23.89
N THR A 297 6.17 30.81 24.27
CA THR A 297 7.21 31.53 24.99
C THR A 297 7.32 30.94 26.39
N GLY A 298 8.42 30.20 26.63
CA GLY A 298 8.92 29.86 27.95
C GLY A 298 8.52 28.49 28.48
N ILE A 299 9.33 27.47 28.17
CA ILE A 299 10.26 26.82 29.12
C ILE A 299 11.23 25.96 28.27
N THR A 300 12.50 26.14 28.57
CA THR A 300 13.71 25.72 27.87
C THR A 300 13.78 24.27 27.39
N ALA A 301 14.15 24.15 26.11
CA ALA A 301 15.02 23.20 25.42
C ALA A 301 15.35 21.85 26.10
N LEU A 302 15.20 20.75 25.34
CA LEU A 302 16.30 19.85 24.96
C LEU A 302 15.85 18.90 23.83
N HIS A 303 16.64 18.90 22.76
CA HIS A 303 16.72 17.97 21.63
C HIS A 303 15.70 18.04 20.47
N GLY A 304 16.20 18.58 19.35
CA GLY A 304 16.20 17.85 18.09
C GLY A 304 15.03 18.11 17.14
N SER A 305 15.17 19.19 16.36
CA SER A 305 14.50 19.46 15.09
C SER A 305 14.14 18.21 14.28
N HIS A 306 12.89 18.08 13.83
CA HIS A 306 12.59 17.64 12.46
C HIS A 306 11.22 18.18 12.00
N ASN A 307 11.28 19.00 10.95
CA ASN A 307 10.15 19.40 10.12
C ASN A 307 9.63 18.21 9.32
N THR A 308 8.32 17.97 9.35
CA THR A 308 7.60 17.25 8.29
C THR A 308 6.26 17.93 8.09
N THR A 309 6.23 18.81 7.10
CA THR A 309 5.07 19.50 6.55
C THR A 309 4.24 18.57 5.66
N HIS A 310 2.92 18.64 5.83
CA HIS A 310 1.87 18.49 4.80
C HIS A 310 2.24 17.70 3.54
N ARG A 311 2.06 16.36 3.57
CA ARG A 311 1.97 15.57 2.32
C ARG A 311 1.06 14.35 2.36
N GLU A 312 0.51 13.97 3.52
CA GLU A 312 -0.22 12.71 3.66
C GLU A 312 -1.72 12.77 3.34
N GLN A 313 -2.29 13.96 3.04
CA GLN A 313 -3.71 14.07 2.64
C GLN A 313 -3.97 14.11 1.13
N ASN A 314 -2.95 14.31 0.29
CA ASN A 314 -3.12 14.38 -1.17
C ASN A 314 -2.83 13.06 -1.92
N GLU A 315 -2.30 12.04 -1.26
CA GLU A 315 -1.97 10.76 -1.92
C GLU A 315 -3.14 9.77 -1.98
N LEU A 316 -4.11 9.88 -1.06
CA LEU A 316 -5.29 9.01 -1.02
C LEU A 316 -6.30 9.30 -2.14
N THR A 317 -6.37 10.54 -2.61
CA THR A 317 -7.20 10.96 -3.75
C THR A 317 -6.58 10.58 -5.10
N ALA A 318 -5.25 10.55 -5.21
CA ALA A 318 -4.55 10.11 -6.42
C ALA A 318 -4.66 8.60 -6.66
N ILE A 319 -4.61 7.79 -5.59
CA ILE A 319 -4.77 6.33 -5.66
C ILE A 319 -6.19 5.93 -6.10
N GLY A 320 -7.21 6.69 -5.69
CA GLY A 320 -8.61 6.44 -6.08
C GLY A 320 -8.94 6.74 -7.54
N ILE A 321 -8.21 7.66 -8.18
CA ILE A 321 -8.37 8.00 -9.61
C ILE A 321 -7.62 7.01 -10.50
N SER A 322 -6.44 6.56 -10.07
CA SER A 322 -5.63 5.58 -10.82
C SER A 322 -6.28 4.19 -10.89
N LYS A 323 -6.98 3.75 -9.84
CA LYS A 323 -7.62 2.43 -9.79
C LYS A 323 -8.80 2.32 -10.76
N LYS A 324 -9.60 3.39 -10.91
CA LYS A 324 -10.74 3.44 -11.84
C LYS A 324 -10.35 3.46 -13.32
N MET A 325 -9.14 3.90 -13.67
CA MET A 325 -8.64 3.85 -15.05
C MET A 325 -8.15 2.45 -15.45
N TYR A 326 -7.74 1.62 -14.50
CA TYR A 326 -7.04 0.35 -14.76
C TYR A 326 -7.92 -0.89 -14.79
N ASP A 327 -9.02 -0.89 -14.05
CA ASP A 327 -9.97 -2.03 -14.05
C ASP A 327 -10.56 -2.32 -15.45
N GLY A 328 -10.42 -1.38 -16.39
CA GLY A 328 -10.72 -1.59 -17.81
C GLY A 328 -9.70 -2.51 -18.51
N VAL A 329 -8.41 -2.38 -18.24
CA VAL A 329 -7.36 -3.03 -19.06
C VAL A 329 -7.25 -4.55 -18.79
N SER A 330 -7.69 -5.01 -17.61
CA SER A 330 -7.43 -6.35 -17.09
C SER A 330 -8.24 -7.51 -17.70
N GLN A 331 -9.20 -7.28 -18.60
CA GLN A 331 -10.00 -8.36 -19.21
C GLN A 331 -9.88 -8.52 -20.73
N LEU A 332 -8.71 -8.22 -21.30
CA LEU A 332 -8.38 -8.58 -22.69
C LEU A 332 -8.16 -10.10 -22.86
N LYS A 333 -9.23 -10.88 -22.70
CA LYS A 333 -9.35 -12.28 -23.16
C LYS A 333 -9.98 -12.31 -24.56
N VAL A 334 -9.52 -11.50 -25.51
CA VAL A 334 -9.90 -11.64 -26.93
C VAL A 334 -8.72 -11.22 -27.82
N ARG A 335 -8.50 -12.00 -28.89
CA ARG A 335 -7.50 -11.81 -29.95
C ARG A 335 -7.57 -10.41 -30.55
N TYR A 336 -6.76 -9.47 -30.08
CA TYR A 336 -6.55 -8.18 -30.75
C TYR A 336 -5.08 -7.87 -30.93
N ARG A 337 -4.78 -7.13 -32.00
CA ARG A 337 -3.46 -6.65 -32.41
C ARG A 337 -3.28 -5.21 -31.87
N TYR A 338 -2.09 -4.85 -31.43
CA TYR A 338 -1.72 -3.65 -30.67
C TYR A 338 -0.41 -3.06 -31.21
N LEU A 339 -0.29 -1.74 -31.11
CA LEU A 339 0.96 -1.00 -31.23
C LEU A 339 1.10 -0.08 -30.01
N LEU A 340 2.24 -0.15 -29.34
CA LEU A 340 2.64 0.68 -28.20
C LEU A 340 3.79 1.59 -28.60
#